data_AF-K2BL52-F1
#
_entry.id   AF-K2BL52-F1
#
_cell.length_a   1.000
_cell.length_b   1.000
_cell.length_c   1.000
_cell.angle_alpha   90.00
_cell.angle_beta   90.00
_cell.angle_gamma   90.00
#
_symmetry.space_group_name_H-M   'P 1'
#
loop_
_entity.id
_entity.type
_entity.pdbx_description
1 polymer ?
#
loop_
_entity_poly.entity_id
_entity_poly.type
_entity_poly.pdbx_seq_one_letter_code
_entity_poly.pdbx_strand_id
1 'polypeptide(L)'
;MTKKQKSLKLKVLFNASVVLSGLRSPKGGSGKLLELVRTGKIDGKISEIVFDEVLRHSGKLGLNPVSAAIKNTQIFKGILPAPDESTVKKCKKLVIDEGDAHILASCKEGKIKYLVTLDKKHLLVLNSKIKGLNIITPGGLIGIVEKIEY
;
A
#
# COMPACT_ATOMS: atom_id res chain seq x y z
N MET A 1 33.52 6.92 -3.08
CA MET A 1 32.44 5.92 -3.20
C MET A 1 31.73 5.80 -1.85
N THR A 2 30.65 6.56 -1.66
CA THR A 2 29.93 6.63 -0.38
C THR A 2 29.04 5.40 -0.22
N LYS A 3 29.40 4.51 0.71
CA LYS A 3 28.53 3.40 1.16
C LYS A 3 27.21 4.00 1.65
N LYS A 4 26.15 3.86 0.86
CA LYS A 4 24.78 4.26 1.22
C LYS A 4 24.36 3.39 2.41
N GLN A 5 24.41 3.92 3.62
CA GLN A 5 23.85 3.29 4.82
C GLN A 5 22.38 2.99 4.52
N LYS A 6 22.05 1.71 4.34
CA LYS A 6 20.71 1.26 4.02
C LYS A 6 19.89 1.35 5.31
N SER A 7 19.32 2.51 5.62
CA SER A 7 18.35 2.61 6.72
C SER A 7 17.23 1.62 6.40
N LEU A 8 17.00 0.65 7.29
CA LEU A 8 15.97 -0.38 7.16
C LEU A 8 14.58 0.26 7.30
N LYS A 9 14.15 1.01 6.28
CA LYS A 9 12.81 1.59 6.24
C LYS A 9 11.78 0.49 6.06
N LEU A 10 10.69 0.58 6.80
CA LEU A 10 9.54 -0.31 6.67
C LEU A 10 9.03 -0.27 5.23
N LYS A 11 9.05 -1.43 4.57
CA LYS A 11 8.49 -1.60 3.23
C LYS A 11 7.01 -1.95 3.32
N VAL A 12 6.17 -1.07 2.79
CA VAL A 12 4.73 -1.14 2.96
C VAL A 12 4.04 -1.02 1.61
N LEU A 13 3.15 -1.95 1.26
CA LEU A 13 2.23 -1.80 0.14
C LEU A 13 0.94 -1.16 0.65
N PHE A 14 0.46 -0.15 -0.06
CA PHE A 14 -0.80 0.53 0.23
C PHE A 14 -1.88 0.02 -0.72
N ASN A 15 -3.01 -0.42 -0.18
CA ASN A 15 -4.20 -0.72 -0.97
C ASN A 15 -4.86 0.58 -1.49
N ALA A 16 -5.55 0.52 -2.63
CA ALA A 16 -6.22 1.67 -3.24
C ALA A 16 -7.19 2.36 -2.26
N SER A 17 -7.92 1.58 -1.46
CA SER A 17 -8.82 2.10 -0.42
C SER A 17 -8.13 3.05 0.58
N VAL A 18 -6.89 2.75 0.97
CA VAL A 18 -6.12 3.59 1.90
C VAL A 18 -5.63 4.84 1.21
N VAL A 19 -5.12 4.72 -0.02
CA VAL A 19 -4.66 5.87 -0.79
C VAL A 19 -5.82 6.85 -1.00
N LEU A 20 -6.96 6.37 -1.49
CA LEU A 20 -8.18 7.15 -1.69
C LEU A 20 -8.66 7.82 -0.40
N SER A 21 -8.70 7.07 0.71
CA SER A 21 -9.07 7.59 2.03
C SER A 21 -8.11 8.68 2.51
N GLY A 22 -6.80 8.51 2.30
CA GLY A 22 -5.78 9.47 2.71
C GLY A 22 -5.81 10.75 1.87
N LEU A 23 -6.04 10.63 0.55
CA LEU A 23 -6.21 11.77 -0.33
C LEU A 23 -7.47 12.60 0.02
N ARG A 24 -8.56 11.93 0.43
CA ARG A 24 -9.80 12.59 0.87
C ARG A 24 -9.69 13.21 2.26
N SER A 25 -8.99 12.56 3.18
CA SER A 25 -8.88 12.98 4.58
C SER A 25 -7.43 13.00 5.06
N PRO A 26 -6.66 14.06 4.73
CA PRO A 26 -5.23 14.15 5.05
C PRO A 26 -4.90 14.07 6.56
N LYS A 27 -5.82 14.53 7.44
CA LYS A 27 -5.65 14.48 8.89
C LYS A 27 -5.98 13.11 9.51
N GLY A 28 -6.64 12.22 8.76
CA GLY A 28 -7.02 10.88 9.21
C GLY A 28 -5.85 9.89 9.18
N GLY A 29 -6.05 8.67 9.70
CA GLY A 29 -4.99 7.66 9.79
C GLY A 29 -4.33 7.33 8.44
N SER A 30 -5.12 7.16 7.38
CA SER A 30 -4.60 6.96 6.02
C SER A 30 -3.77 8.15 5.52
N GLY A 31 -4.25 9.38 5.76
CA GLY A 31 -3.55 10.61 5.36
C GLY A 31 -2.22 10.79 6.09
N LYS A 32 -2.19 10.51 7.40
CA LYS A 32 -0.95 10.46 8.19
C LYS A 32 0.07 9.48 7.61
N LEU A 33 -0.36 8.27 7.21
CA LEU A 33 0.55 7.32 6.57
C LEU A 33 1.09 7.82 5.23
N LEU A 34 0.25 8.42 4.37
CA LEU A 34 0.72 9.00 3.11
C LEU A 34 1.78 10.09 3.35
N GLU A 35 1.61 10.90 4.40
CA GLU A 35 2.59 11.90 4.81
C GLU A 35 3.92 11.28 5.28
N LEU A 36 3.87 10.17 6.02
CA LEU A 36 5.06 9.41 6.42
C LEU A 36 5.80 8.82 5.20
N VAL A 37 5.08 8.42 4.16
CA VAL A 37 5.70 7.99 2.90
C VAL A 37 6.32 9.17 2.16
N ARG A 38 5.60 10.29 2.07
CA ARG A 38 6.06 11.53 1.39
C ARG A 38 7.34 12.07 2.02
N THR A 39 7.40 12.13 3.36
CA THR A 39 8.60 12.53 4.11
C THR A 39 9.69 11.46 4.15
N GLY A 40 9.38 10.26 3.65
CA GLY A 40 10.32 9.15 3.52
C GLY A 40 10.62 8.44 4.84
N LYS A 41 9.78 8.58 5.88
CA LYS A 41 9.87 7.77 7.10
C LYS A 41 9.49 6.30 6.82
N ILE A 42 8.59 6.06 5.86
CA ILE A 42 8.20 4.72 5.40
C ILE A 42 8.60 4.57 3.92
N ASP A 43 9.10 3.38 3.54
CA ASP A 43 9.23 3.01 2.12
C ASP A 43 7.88 2.48 1.62
N GLY A 44 6.95 3.41 1.39
CA GLY A 44 5.62 3.12 0.86
C GLY A 44 5.66 2.85 -0.63
N LYS A 45 4.90 1.85 -1.05
CA LYS A 45 4.71 1.41 -2.43
C LYS A 45 3.22 1.26 -2.75
N ILE A 46 2.91 1.41 -4.02
CA ILE A 46 1.68 0.97 -4.68
C ILE A 46 2.09 0.22 -5.94
N SER A 47 1.26 -0.70 -6.44
CA SER A 47 1.47 -1.29 -7.77
C SER A 47 0.76 -0.48 -8.84
N GLU A 48 1.11 -0.70 -10.11
CA GLU A 48 0.40 -0.09 -11.26
C GLU A 48 -1.11 -0.37 -11.21
N ILE A 49 -1.50 -1.60 -10.86
CA ILE A 49 -2.93 -1.96 -10.74
C ILE A 49 -3.62 -1.13 -9.65
N VAL A 50 -2.98 -0.98 -8.48
CA VAL A 50 -3.50 -0.13 -7.39
C VAL A 50 -3.55 1.33 -7.81
N PHE A 51 -2.51 1.82 -8.50
CA PHE A 51 -2.48 3.18 -9.03
C PHE A 51 -3.66 3.44 -9.96
N ASP A 52 -3.93 2.53 -10.90
CA ASP A 52 -5.06 2.63 -11.82
C ASP A 52 -6.40 2.58 -11.08
N GLU A 53 -6.54 1.74 -10.05
CA GLU A 53 -7.73 1.73 -9.19
C GLU A 53 -7.95 3.07 -8.49
N VAL A 54 -6.88 3.69 -8.00
CA VAL A 54 -6.96 5.02 -7.39
C VAL A 54 -7.41 6.06 -8.41
N LEU A 55 -6.87 6.04 -9.64
CA LEU A 55 -7.28 6.96 -10.69
C LEU A 55 -8.76 6.77 -11.07
N ARG A 56 -9.20 5.52 -11.31
CA ARG A 56 -10.59 5.19 -11.64
C ARG A 56 -11.59 5.65 -10.57
N HIS A 57 -11.20 5.55 -9.30
CA HIS A 57 -12.09 5.88 -8.18
C HIS A 57 -11.93 7.31 -7.65
N SER A 58 -10.90 8.04 -8.08
CA SER A 58 -10.63 9.42 -7.63
C SER A 58 -11.80 10.38 -7.89
N GLY A 59 -12.51 10.20 -9.01
CA GLY A 59 -13.68 11.01 -9.36
C GLY A 59 -14.82 10.91 -8.33
N LYS A 60 -14.99 9.74 -7.68
CA LYS A 60 -15.98 9.56 -6.60
C LYS A 60 -15.66 10.39 -5.36
N LEU A 61 -14.45 10.94 -5.26
CA LEU A 61 -13.99 11.79 -4.17
C LEU A 61 -13.94 13.27 -4.57
N GLY A 62 -14.44 13.64 -5.75
CA GLY A 62 -14.33 15.00 -6.29
C GLY A 62 -12.90 15.36 -6.70
N LEU A 63 -12.01 14.37 -6.85
CA LEU A 63 -10.65 14.57 -7.33
C LEU A 63 -10.59 14.27 -8.83
N ASN A 64 -10.02 15.19 -9.60
CA ASN A 64 -9.67 14.93 -10.99
C ASN A 64 -8.58 13.83 -11.05
N PRO A 65 -8.69 12.81 -11.94
CA PRO A 65 -7.67 11.79 -12.14
C PRO A 65 -6.25 12.34 -12.36
N VAL A 66 -6.09 13.45 -13.09
CA VAL A 66 -4.78 14.09 -13.29
C VAL A 66 -4.20 14.59 -11.97
N SER A 67 -5.02 15.26 -11.15
CA SER A 67 -4.61 15.72 -9.82
C SER A 67 -4.30 14.54 -8.89
N ALA A 68 -5.06 13.45 -8.99
CA ALA A 68 -4.80 12.23 -8.24
C ALA A 68 -3.46 11.60 -8.67
N ALA A 69 -3.17 11.54 -9.96
CA ALA A 69 -1.89 11.04 -10.48
C ALA A 69 -0.72 11.87 -9.96
N ILE A 70 -0.78 13.21 -10.06
CA ILE A 70 0.27 14.11 -9.55
C ILE A 70 0.49 13.90 -8.05
N LYS A 71 -0.58 13.82 -7.24
CA LYS A 71 -0.44 13.58 -5.80
C LYS A 71 0.20 12.23 -5.51
N ASN A 72 -0.18 11.18 -6.24
CA ASN A 72 0.40 9.84 -6.06
C ASN A 72 1.90 9.82 -6.39
N THR A 73 2.35 10.45 -7.47
CA THR A 73 3.78 10.50 -7.84
C THR A 73 4.61 11.36 -6.88
N GLN A 74 4.00 12.37 -6.25
CA GLN A 74 4.64 13.15 -5.19
C GLN A 74 4.77 12.38 -3.87
N ILE A 75 3.82 11.49 -3.56
CA ILE A 75 3.83 10.69 -2.33
C ILE A 75 4.76 9.48 -2.50
N PHE A 76 4.57 8.69 -3.55
CA PHE A 76 5.26 7.43 -3.76
C PHE A 76 6.48 7.61 -4.66
N LYS A 77 7.68 7.43 -4.11
CA LYS A 77 8.96 7.51 -4.84
C LYS A 77 9.19 6.38 -5.85
N GLY A 78 8.23 5.49 -6.02
CA GLY A 78 8.27 4.40 -6.98
C GLY A 78 7.00 3.56 -6.92
N ILE A 79 6.41 3.33 -8.10
CA ILE A 79 5.29 2.43 -8.32
C ILE A 79 5.87 1.08 -8.72
N LEU A 80 5.39 0.00 -8.09
CA LEU A 80 5.76 -1.36 -8.47
C LEU A 80 5.07 -1.71 -9.79
N PRO A 81 5.72 -2.44 -10.69
CA PRO A 81 5.05 -2.94 -11.89
C PRO A 81 3.83 -3.79 -11.51
N ALA A 82 2.89 -3.92 -12.43
CA ALA A 82 1.87 -4.95 -12.34
C ALA A 82 2.55 -6.32 -12.10
N PRO A 83 2.06 -7.11 -11.13
CA PRO A 83 2.68 -8.38 -10.80
C PRO A 83 2.50 -9.40 -11.93
N ASP A 84 3.41 -10.37 -12.01
CA ASP A 84 3.34 -11.42 -13.03
C ASP A 84 2.04 -12.20 -12.93
N GLU A 85 1.38 -12.45 -14.07
CA GLU A 85 0.12 -13.21 -14.10
C GLU A 85 0.25 -14.59 -13.43
N SER A 86 1.42 -15.22 -13.56
CA SER A 86 1.69 -16.52 -12.93
C SER A 86 1.69 -16.43 -11.40
N THR A 87 2.15 -15.32 -10.83
CA THR A 87 2.09 -15.03 -9.39
C THR A 87 0.67 -14.70 -8.97
N VAL A 88 -0.03 -13.87 -9.74
CA VAL A 88 -1.45 -13.54 -9.49
C VAL A 88 -2.30 -14.81 -9.44
N LYS A 89 -2.13 -15.72 -10.41
CA LYS A 89 -2.85 -17.00 -10.48
C LYS A 89 -2.59 -17.89 -9.25
N LYS A 90 -1.37 -17.89 -8.71
CA LYS A 90 -1.05 -18.61 -7.45
C LYS A 90 -1.74 -17.95 -6.25
N CYS A 91 -1.82 -16.62 -6.23
CA CYS A 91 -2.44 -15.86 -5.15
C CYS A 91 -3.98 -15.94 -5.15
N LYS A 92 -4.64 -16.24 -6.27
CA LYS A 92 -6.11 -16.42 -6.34
C LYS A 92 -6.65 -17.42 -5.32
N LYS A 93 -5.89 -18.48 -5.02
CA LYS A 93 -6.28 -19.51 -4.05
C LYS A 93 -6.15 -19.07 -2.58
N LEU A 94 -5.52 -17.92 -2.33
CA LEU A 94 -5.22 -17.42 -0.99
C LEU A 94 -6.16 -16.28 -0.57
N VAL A 95 -6.82 -15.65 -1.52
CA VAL A 95 -7.74 -14.53 -1.32
C VAL A 95 -9.18 -15.01 -1.26
N ILE A 96 -10.06 -14.20 -0.65
CA ILE A 96 -11.50 -14.47 -0.63
C ILE A 96 -12.13 -14.03 -1.95
N ASP A 97 -11.74 -12.86 -2.44
CA ASP A 97 -12.12 -12.34 -3.76
C ASP A 97 -10.92 -12.48 -4.70
N GLU A 98 -11.08 -13.19 -5.83
CA GLU A 98 -10.01 -13.38 -6.79
C GLU A 98 -9.45 -12.07 -7.35
N GLY A 99 -10.26 -11.01 -7.36
CA GLY A 99 -9.85 -9.66 -7.73
C GLY A 99 -8.72 -9.13 -6.85
N ASP A 100 -8.68 -9.50 -5.57
CA ASP A 100 -7.65 -9.07 -4.61
C ASP A 100 -6.32 -9.82 -4.77
N ALA A 101 -6.26 -10.86 -5.61
CA ALA A 101 -5.06 -11.69 -5.78
C ALA A 101 -3.83 -10.88 -6.20
N HIS A 102 -4.05 -9.83 -6.99
CA HIS A 102 -2.98 -8.95 -7.46
C HIS A 102 -2.28 -8.20 -6.30
N ILE A 103 -3.00 -7.87 -5.22
CA ILE A 103 -2.43 -7.22 -4.04
C ILE A 103 -1.40 -8.12 -3.35
N LEU A 104 -1.75 -9.40 -3.14
CA LEU A 104 -0.83 -10.37 -2.54
C LEU A 104 0.36 -10.67 -3.46
N ALA A 105 0.13 -10.72 -4.78
CA ALA A 105 1.19 -10.91 -5.76
C ALA A 105 2.19 -9.74 -5.75
N SER A 106 1.70 -8.50 -5.76
CA SER A 106 2.54 -7.30 -5.63
C SER A 106 3.32 -7.28 -4.32
N CYS A 107 2.72 -7.70 -3.20
CA CYS A 107 3.44 -7.84 -1.94
C CYS A 107 4.61 -8.83 -2.05
N LYS A 108 4.37 -9.99 -2.66
CA LYS A 108 5.36 -11.07 -2.81
C LYS A 108 6.55 -10.64 -3.67
N GLU A 109 6.28 -10.11 -4.85
CA GLU A 109 7.32 -9.68 -5.80
C GLU A 109 8.07 -8.44 -5.31
N GLY A 110 7.36 -7.50 -4.68
CA GLY A 110 7.95 -6.32 -4.05
C GLY A 110 8.73 -6.61 -2.76
N LYS A 111 8.75 -7.86 -2.28
CA LYS A 111 9.34 -8.28 -1.00
C LYS A 111 8.82 -7.42 0.16
N ILE A 112 7.52 -7.13 0.13
CA ILE A 112 6.80 -6.31 1.10
C ILE A 112 6.48 -7.15 2.34
N LYS A 113 6.65 -6.56 3.53
CA LYS A 113 6.31 -7.20 4.81
C LYS A 113 5.03 -6.67 5.44
N TYR A 114 4.53 -5.53 4.96
CA TYR A 114 3.34 -4.88 5.47
C TYR A 114 2.41 -4.50 4.33
N LEU A 115 1.19 -5.00 4.37
CA LEU A 115 0.08 -4.53 3.54
C LEU A 115 -0.82 -3.67 4.41
N VAL A 116 -1.03 -2.42 4.02
CA VAL A 116 -1.98 -1.53 4.67
C VAL A 116 -3.27 -1.47 3.83
N THR A 117 -4.40 -1.78 4.47
CA THR A 117 -5.71 -1.84 3.81
C THR A 117 -6.83 -1.38 4.75
N LEU A 118 -7.93 -0.89 4.18
CA LEU A 118 -9.20 -0.67 4.87
C LEU A 118 -10.22 -1.79 4.63
N ASP A 119 -9.88 -2.75 3.77
CA ASP A 119 -10.75 -3.89 3.47
C ASP A 119 -10.75 -4.90 4.62
N LYS A 120 -11.82 -4.84 5.42
CA LYS A 120 -12.06 -5.72 6.55
C LYS A 120 -12.57 -7.10 6.16
N LYS A 121 -13.15 -7.27 4.97
CA LYS A 121 -13.89 -8.47 4.59
C LYS A 121 -13.03 -9.44 3.79
N HIS A 122 -12.20 -8.92 2.89
CA HIS A 122 -11.46 -9.76 1.94
C HIS A 122 -9.96 -9.84 2.26
N LEU A 123 -9.34 -8.74 2.72
CA LEU A 123 -7.89 -8.67 2.94
C LEU A 123 -7.48 -8.79 4.41
N LEU A 124 -8.04 -8.00 5.33
CA LEU A 124 -7.61 -8.01 6.74
C LEU A 124 -7.79 -9.38 7.41
N VAL A 125 -8.84 -10.12 7.05
CA VAL A 125 -9.09 -11.48 7.55
C VAL A 125 -8.01 -12.49 7.14
N LEU A 126 -7.15 -12.15 6.18
CA LEU A 126 -6.04 -12.98 5.73
C LEU A 126 -4.76 -12.77 6.56
N ASN A 127 -4.71 -11.79 7.46
CA ASN A 127 -3.50 -11.44 8.21
C ASN A 127 -2.85 -12.64 8.92
N SER A 128 -3.65 -13.51 9.55
CA SER A 128 -3.16 -14.72 10.22
C SER A 128 -2.88 -15.90 9.28
N LYS A 129 -3.35 -15.83 8.03
CA LYS A 129 -3.26 -16.90 7.03
C LYS A 129 -2.02 -16.77 6.14
N ILE A 130 -1.55 -15.55 5.90
CA ILE A 130 -0.42 -15.29 5.00
C ILE A 130 0.88 -15.16 5.80
N LYS A 131 1.68 -16.23 5.82
CA LYS A 131 2.98 -16.22 6.49
C LYS A 131 3.92 -15.19 5.86
N GLY A 132 4.55 -14.37 6.70
CA GLY A 132 5.57 -13.39 6.27
C GLY A 132 5.03 -12.06 5.75
N LEU A 133 3.70 -11.87 5.73
CA LEU A 133 3.05 -10.61 5.37
C LEU A 133 2.10 -10.18 6.49
N ASN A 134 2.34 -9.01 7.07
CA ASN A 134 1.42 -8.41 8.04
C ASN A 134 0.40 -7.55 7.30
N ILE A 135 -0.87 -7.95 7.32
CA ILE A 135 -1.99 -7.19 6.76
C ILE A 135 -2.66 -6.41 7.88
N ILE A 136 -2.55 -5.09 7.85
CA ILE A 136 -2.90 -4.23 8.97
C ILE A 136 -3.69 -2.99 8.52
N THR A 137 -4.37 -2.38 9.49
CA THR A 137 -5.07 -1.11 9.29
C THR A 137 -4.09 0.06 9.34
N PRO A 138 -4.49 1.27 8.89
CA PRO A 138 -3.66 2.45 9.04
C PRO A 138 -3.23 2.73 10.50
N GLY A 139 -4.16 2.60 11.45
CA GLY A 139 -3.85 2.78 12.88
C GLY A 139 -2.85 1.74 13.40
N GLY A 140 -2.97 0.49 12.96
CA GLY A 140 -2.02 -0.56 13.30
C GLY A 140 -0.60 -0.25 12.83
N LEU A 141 -0.44 0.26 11.60
CA LEU A 141 0.88 0.63 11.09
C LEU A 141 1.46 1.87 11.81
N ILE A 142 0.63 2.87 12.10
CA ILE A 142 1.07 4.06 12.86
C ILE A 142 1.68 3.64 14.20
N GLY A 143 1.00 2.77 14.96
CA GLY A 143 1.53 2.30 16.24
C GLY A 143 2.83 1.48 16.12
N ILE A 144 3.07 0.80 14.99
CA ILE A 144 4.35 0.12 14.72
C ILE A 144 5.46 1.14 14.45
N VAL A 145 5.17 2.16 13.64
CA VAL A 145 6.14 3.20 13.28
C VAL A 145 6.54 4.00 14.53
N GLU A 146 5.57 4.40 15.35
CA GLU A 146 5.82 5.11 16.60
C GLU A 146 6.74 4.32 17.53
N LYS A 147 6.54 3.01 17.67
CA LYS A 147 7.39 2.13 18.50
C LYS A 147 8.81 1.93 17.98
N ILE A 148 9.11 2.25 16.72
CA ILE A 148 10.46 2.12 16.14
C ILE A 148 11.25 3.42 16.29
N GLU A 149 10.57 4.56 16.45
CA GLU A 149 11.22 5.86 16.67
C GLU A 149 11.60 6.12 18.15
N TYR A 150 11.17 5.25 19.08
CA TYR A 150 11.58 5.23 20.50
C TYR A 150 12.43 4.00 20.81
#